data_AF-A0A947F277-F1
#
_entry.id   AF-A0A947F277-F1
#
_cell.length_a   1.000
_cell.length_b   1.000
_cell.length_c   1.000
_cell.angle_alpha   90.00
_cell.angle_beta   90.00
_cell.angle_gamma   90.00
#
_symmetry.space_group_name_H-M   'P 1'
#
loop_
_entity.id
_entity.type
_entity.pdbx_description
1 polymer ?
#
loop_
_entity_poly.entity_id
_entity_poly.type
_entity_poly.pdbx_seq_one_letter_code
_entity_poly.pdbx_strand_id
1 'polypeptide(L)'
;MKVRKVILVLVAIIMVTIAVPFSLVMGGEPSPPGDGEKIVGPTMWAVGIVNCNSDVATLRVKKIEGCDVETDPQSTTVNGCPDQVSSLVNYRLLQGSVFGRCDYPNHFPIITKVKNLKSDGVLRSFDAQINFIVPDTALDTVCK
;
A
#
# COMPACT_ATOMS: atom_id res chain seq x y z
N MET A 1 -2.33 -23.40 54.53
CA MET A 1 -1.28 -22.80 53.67
C MET A 1 -1.48 -22.97 52.16
N LYS A 2 -2.24 -23.97 51.65
CA LYS A 2 -2.39 -24.21 50.20
C LYS A 2 -3.34 -23.24 49.47
N VAL A 3 -4.37 -22.71 50.15
CA VAL A 3 -5.39 -21.82 49.56
C VAL A 3 -4.82 -20.46 49.11
N ARG A 4 -3.86 -19.90 49.87
CA ARG A 4 -3.23 -18.62 49.51
C ARG A 4 -2.41 -18.70 48.22
N LYS A 5 -1.81 -19.85 47.91
CA LYS A 5 -1.03 -20.04 46.67
C LYS A 5 -1.94 -20.15 45.45
N VAL A 6 -3.11 -20.78 45.59
CA VAL A 6 -4.08 -20.92 44.49
C VAL A 6 -4.71 -19.57 44.12
N ILE A 7 -5.02 -18.73 45.11
CA ILE A 7 -5.56 -17.38 44.87
C ILE A 7 -4.54 -16.51 44.13
N LEU A 8 -3.26 -16.58 44.50
CA LEU A 8 -2.21 -15.77 43.88
C LEU A 8 -1.97 -16.15 42.40
N VAL A 9 -2.05 -17.44 42.07
CA VAL A 9 -1.94 -17.92 40.69
C VAL A 9 -3.15 -17.49 39.84
N LEU A 10 -4.36 -17.52 40.40
CA LEU A 10 -5.56 -17.07 39.72
C LEU A 10 -5.55 -15.55 39.42
N VAL A 11 -5.08 -14.73 40.35
CA VAL A 11 -4.93 -13.27 40.14
C VAL A 11 -3.87 -12.96 39.09
N ALA A 12 -2.77 -13.72 39.04
CA ALA A 12 -1.73 -13.54 38.04
C ALA A 12 -2.22 -13.88 36.62
N ILE A 13 -3.02 -14.93 36.45
CA ILE A 13 -3.60 -15.31 35.15
C ILE A 13 -4.59 -14.23 34.66
N ILE A 14 -5.42 -13.68 35.56
CA ILE A 14 -6.36 -12.60 35.23
C ILE A 14 -5.61 -11.32 34.82
N MET A 15 -4.52 -10.96 35.50
CA MET A 15 -3.69 -9.81 35.13
C MET A 15 -3.03 -9.97 33.75
N VAL A 16 -2.58 -11.19 33.39
CA VAL A 16 -1.99 -11.46 32.07
C VAL A 16 -3.04 -11.38 30.95
N THR A 17 -4.30 -11.73 31.21
CA THR A 17 -5.38 -11.58 30.21
C THR A 17 -5.81 -10.14 29.96
N ILE A 18 -5.58 -9.22 30.91
CA ILE A 18 -5.94 -7.79 30.74
C ILE A 18 -4.78 -7.00 30.09
N ALA A 19 -3.57 -7.55 30.11
CA ALA A 19 -2.36 -6.92 29.58
C ALA A 19 -1.91 -7.51 28.23
N VAL A 20 -2.79 -8.19 27.48
CA VAL A 20 -2.55 -8.39 26.05
C VAL A 20 -3.02 -7.11 25.35
N PRO A 21 -2.12 -6.21 24.92
CA PRO A 21 -2.54 -5.21 23.96
C PRO A 21 -3.01 -6.00 22.74
N PHE A 22 -4.32 -6.00 22.53
CA PHE A 22 -4.84 -6.19 21.18
C PHE A 22 -4.27 -5.03 20.36
N SER A 23 -3.06 -5.23 19.83
CA SER A 23 -2.60 -4.55 18.63
C SER A 23 -3.43 -5.12 17.46
N LEU A 24 -4.75 -4.91 17.53
CA LEU A 24 -5.63 -5.03 16.40
C LEU A 24 -5.22 -3.93 15.44
N VAL A 25 -4.38 -4.31 14.48
CA VAL A 25 -4.54 -3.97 13.07
C VAL A 25 -5.13 -2.57 12.88
N MET A 26 -4.32 -1.54 13.13
CA MET A 26 -4.37 -0.32 12.33
C MET A 26 -3.45 -0.48 11.12
N GLY A 27 -3.56 -1.61 10.42
CA GLY A 27 -3.25 -1.64 9.01
C GLY A 27 -4.42 -0.96 8.34
N GLY A 28 -4.40 0.37 8.28
CA GLY A 28 -5.40 1.12 7.55
C GLY A 28 -5.39 0.62 6.12
N GLU A 29 -6.42 -0.14 5.74
CA GLU A 29 -6.70 -0.38 4.34
C GLU A 29 -6.73 1.00 3.66
N PRO A 30 -6.03 1.17 2.52
CA PRO A 30 -6.07 2.44 1.83
C PRO A 30 -7.52 2.80 1.56
N SER A 31 -7.93 3.97 2.05
CA SER A 31 -9.31 4.40 1.96
C SER A 31 -9.72 4.39 0.48
N PRO A 32 -10.88 3.77 0.14
CA PRO A 32 -11.42 3.87 -1.20
C PRO A 32 -11.54 5.35 -1.61
N PRO A 33 -11.66 5.66 -2.92
CA PRO A 33 -11.93 7.02 -3.36
C PRO A 33 -13.08 7.61 -2.52
N GLY A 34 -12.87 8.81 -1.97
CA GLY A 34 -13.89 9.50 -1.20
C GLY A 34 -15.06 9.93 -2.07
N ASP A 35 -16.15 10.37 -1.45
CA ASP A 35 -17.27 10.98 -2.19
C ASP A 35 -16.75 12.19 -2.99
N GLY A 36 -16.96 12.16 -4.32
CA GLY A 36 -16.45 13.18 -5.24
C GLY A 36 -15.06 12.89 -5.81
N GLU A 37 -14.50 11.70 -5.60
CA GLU A 37 -13.27 11.22 -6.25
C GLU A 37 -13.57 10.13 -7.29
N LYS A 38 -12.85 10.12 -8.41
CA LYS A 38 -12.91 9.08 -9.44
C LYS A 38 -11.55 8.49 -9.73
N ILE A 39 -11.54 7.19 -10.04
CA ILE A 39 -10.38 6.52 -10.59
C ILE A 39 -10.37 6.75 -12.10
N VAL A 40 -9.32 7.38 -12.61
CA VAL A 40 -9.16 7.74 -14.02
C VAL A 40 -7.77 7.39 -14.54
N GLY A 41 -7.61 7.57 -15.84
CA GLY A 41 -6.33 7.59 -16.52
C GLY A 41 -5.98 6.30 -17.25
N PRO A 42 -4.96 6.35 -18.12
CA PRO A 42 -4.44 5.16 -18.78
C PRO A 42 -3.86 4.23 -17.72
N THR A 43 -4.12 2.94 -17.91
CA THR A 43 -3.50 1.88 -17.12
C THR A 43 -1.99 1.89 -17.36
N MET A 44 -1.21 2.30 -16.35
CA MET A 44 0.24 2.11 -16.36
C MET A 44 0.59 0.78 -15.70
N TRP A 45 1.73 0.20 -16.08
CA TRP A 45 2.26 -1.00 -15.43
C TRP A 45 3.56 -0.67 -14.71
N ALA A 46 3.74 -1.23 -13.52
CA ALA A 46 4.94 -1.08 -12.73
C ALA A 46 5.46 -2.46 -12.30
N VAL A 47 6.77 -2.53 -12.09
CA VAL A 47 7.42 -3.66 -11.41
C VAL A 47 7.89 -3.18 -10.06
N GLY A 48 7.40 -3.80 -8.99
CA GLY A 48 7.71 -3.45 -7.62
C GLY A 48 8.63 -4.46 -6.94
N ILE A 49 9.47 -3.96 -6.04
CA ILE A 49 10.26 -4.73 -5.09
C ILE A 49 10.08 -4.10 -3.71
N VAL A 50 9.63 -4.88 -2.74
CA VAL A 50 9.52 -4.49 -1.33
C VAL A 50 10.62 -5.18 -0.56
N ASN A 51 11.38 -4.41 0.22
CA ASN A 51 12.28 -4.94 1.23
C ASN A 51 11.57 -4.96 2.59
N CYS A 52 11.25 -6.17 3.05
CA CYS A 52 10.47 -6.40 4.26
C CYS A 52 11.24 -6.15 5.56
N ASN A 53 12.54 -5.84 5.50
CA ASN A 53 13.30 -5.39 6.67
C ASN A 53 13.29 -3.87 6.84
N SER A 54 12.98 -3.12 5.78
CA SER A 54 13.04 -1.66 5.78
C SER A 54 11.69 -0.99 5.58
N ASP A 55 10.62 -1.76 5.35
CA ASP A 55 9.29 -1.23 5.04
C ASP A 55 9.30 -0.23 3.86
N VAL A 56 10.22 -0.44 2.91
CA VAL A 56 10.35 0.38 1.70
C VAL A 56 10.03 -0.46 0.48
N ALA A 57 9.12 0.06 -0.34
CA ALA A 57 8.86 -0.40 -1.69
C ALA A 57 9.57 0.49 -2.70
N THR A 58 10.31 -0.12 -3.61
CA THR A 58 10.79 0.52 -4.84
C THR A 58 9.96 0.02 -6.01
N LEU A 59 9.45 0.94 -6.79
CA LEU A 59 8.61 0.68 -7.95
C LEU A 59 9.32 1.25 -9.18
N ARG A 60 9.36 0.50 -10.28
CA ARG A 60 9.75 1.01 -11.58
C ARG A 60 8.51 1.08 -12.44
N VAL A 61 7.93 2.27 -12.56
CA VAL A 61 6.75 2.48 -13.39
C VAL A 61 7.19 2.55 -14.84
N LYS A 62 6.43 1.89 -15.71
CA LYS A 62 6.62 1.92 -17.15
C LYS A 62 5.36 2.44 -17.81
N LYS A 63 5.54 3.42 -18.69
CA LYS A 63 4.49 3.98 -19.51
C LYS A 63 4.84 3.67 -20.96
N ILE A 64 3.86 3.09 -21.67
CA ILE A 64 4.00 2.72 -23.07
C ILE A 64 2.99 3.58 -23.83
N GLU A 65 3.48 4.52 -24.63
CA GLU A 65 2.66 5.36 -25.50
C GLU A 65 3.17 5.20 -26.94
N GLY A 66 2.34 4.66 -27.82
CA GLY A 66 2.77 4.30 -29.17
C GLY A 66 3.88 3.24 -29.16
N CYS A 67 5.07 3.60 -29.66
CA CYS A 67 6.25 2.72 -29.69
C CYS A 67 7.31 3.08 -28.64
N ASP A 68 7.08 4.13 -27.85
CA ASP A 68 8.05 4.61 -26.86
C ASP A 68 7.77 4.04 -25.48
N VAL A 69 8.84 3.67 -24.77
CA VAL A 69 8.78 3.14 -23.40
C VAL A 69 9.50 4.11 -22.47
N GLU A 70 8.72 4.84 -21.68
CA GLU A 70 9.23 5.70 -20.62
C GLU A 70 9.27 4.91 -19.31
N THR A 71 10.33 5.08 -18.52
CA THR A 71 10.42 4.46 -17.19
C THR A 71 10.79 5.45 -16.12
N ASP A 72 10.14 5.34 -14.96
CA ASP A 72 10.31 6.28 -13.86
C ASP A 72 10.46 5.53 -12.52
N PRO A 73 11.57 5.73 -11.80
CA PRO A 73 11.80 5.09 -10.51
C PRO A 73 11.03 5.80 -9.39
N GLN A 74 10.32 5.00 -8.61
CA GLN A 74 9.46 5.42 -7.53
C GLN A 74 9.83 4.71 -6.24
N SER A 75 9.68 5.40 -5.11
CA SER A 75 9.85 4.80 -3.79
C SER A 75 8.72 5.23 -2.87
N THR A 76 8.19 4.30 -2.10
CA THR A 76 7.17 4.57 -1.09
C THR A 76 7.43 3.70 0.13
N THR A 77 7.00 4.15 1.30
CA THR A 77 6.94 3.30 2.50
C THR A 77 5.83 2.27 2.29
N VAL A 78 5.90 1.09 2.89
CA VAL A 78 4.83 0.09 2.97
C VAL A 78 4.62 -0.34 4.41
N ASN A 79 3.37 -0.51 4.83
CA ASN A 79 3.07 -0.98 6.18
C ASN A 79 3.22 -2.50 6.26
N GLY A 80 4.44 -2.95 6.51
CA GLY A 80 4.79 -4.36 6.61
C GLY A 80 5.01 -5.06 5.27
N CYS A 81 5.34 -6.34 5.36
CA CYS A 81 5.65 -7.18 4.22
C CYS A 81 4.36 -7.75 3.61
N PRO A 82 4.06 -7.48 2.32
CA PRO A 82 2.89 -8.06 1.68
C PRO A 82 3.03 -9.58 1.57
N ASP A 83 2.05 -10.31 2.09
CA ASP A 83 1.95 -11.77 2.04
C ASP A 83 1.03 -12.26 0.90
N GLN A 84 0.14 -11.40 0.43
CA GLN A 84 -0.78 -11.68 -0.67
C GLN A 84 -1.05 -10.48 -1.56
N VAL A 85 -1.53 -10.74 -2.79
CA VAL A 85 -1.81 -9.72 -3.81
C VAL A 85 -2.75 -8.62 -3.33
N SER A 86 -3.79 -8.97 -2.57
CA SER A 86 -4.81 -8.02 -2.08
C SER A 86 -4.25 -6.97 -1.12
N SER A 87 -3.18 -7.28 -0.38
CA SER A 87 -2.55 -6.35 0.57
C SER A 87 -1.96 -5.09 -0.09
N LEU A 88 -1.67 -5.16 -1.39
CA LEU A 88 -1.08 -4.08 -2.18
C LEU A 88 -2.11 -3.32 -3.03
N VAL A 89 -3.35 -3.80 -3.09
CA VAL A 89 -4.41 -3.14 -3.86
C VAL A 89 -4.85 -1.88 -3.13
N ASN A 90 -5.10 -0.83 -3.90
CA ASN A 90 -5.36 0.55 -3.52
C ASN A 90 -4.21 1.26 -2.81
N TYR A 91 -3.00 0.70 -2.80
CA TYR A 91 -1.85 1.34 -2.19
C TYR A 91 -1.55 2.70 -2.86
N ARG A 92 -1.59 3.79 -2.07
CA ARG A 92 -1.35 5.16 -2.55
C ARG A 92 0.17 5.41 -2.64
N LEU A 93 0.62 5.86 -3.81
CA LEU A 93 1.98 6.33 -4.02
C LEU A 93 2.09 7.82 -3.65
N LEU A 94 3.31 8.31 -3.42
CA LEU A 94 3.55 9.71 -3.10
C LEU A 94 3.07 10.64 -4.24
N GLN A 95 2.51 11.80 -3.88
CA GLN A 95 2.03 12.81 -4.85
C GLN A 95 3.17 13.33 -5.75
N GLY A 96 2.81 13.71 -6.98
CA GLY A 96 3.71 14.35 -7.95
C GLY A 96 4.81 13.45 -8.51
N SER A 97 4.80 12.16 -8.17
CA SER A 97 5.99 11.34 -8.33
C SER A 97 6.08 10.67 -9.71
N VAL A 98 4.97 10.20 -10.29
CA VAL A 98 4.99 9.39 -11.52
C VAL A 98 4.99 10.24 -12.81
N PHE A 99 6.09 10.19 -13.56
CA PHE A 99 6.36 10.87 -14.84
C PHE A 99 6.17 12.40 -14.81
N GLY A 100 6.28 13.03 -13.63
CA GLY A 100 6.09 14.47 -13.44
C GLY A 100 4.73 14.98 -13.96
N ARG A 101 3.76 14.09 -14.20
CA ARG A 101 2.64 14.37 -15.10
C ARG A 101 1.44 15.01 -14.42
N CYS A 102 1.44 15.18 -13.10
CA CYS A 102 0.30 15.74 -12.42
C CYS A 102 0.78 16.60 -11.22
N ASP A 103 1.15 17.86 -11.50
CA ASP A 103 1.40 18.94 -10.53
C ASP A 103 0.12 19.39 -9.79
N TYR A 104 -0.99 18.69 -9.96
CA TYR A 104 -2.23 19.02 -9.29
C TYR A 104 -2.21 18.48 -7.86
N PRO A 105 -2.37 19.35 -6.84
CA PRO A 105 -2.68 18.88 -5.50
C PRO A 105 -3.96 18.04 -5.64
N ASN A 106 -3.92 16.80 -5.18
CA ASN A 106 -5.02 15.82 -5.18
C ASN A 106 -5.04 14.78 -6.31
N HIS A 107 -4.01 14.67 -7.15
CA HIS A 107 -3.83 13.49 -8.00
C HIS A 107 -2.90 12.47 -7.32
N PHE A 108 -3.44 11.31 -6.95
CA PHE A 108 -2.67 10.26 -6.29
C PHE A 108 -2.59 9.02 -7.18
N PRO A 109 -1.38 8.54 -7.53
CA PRO A 109 -1.25 7.25 -8.16
C PRO A 109 -1.64 6.17 -7.15
N ILE A 110 -2.47 5.23 -7.57
CA ILE A 110 -2.89 4.08 -6.76
C ILE A 110 -2.63 2.78 -7.51
N ILE A 111 -2.23 1.75 -6.78
CA ILE A 111 -2.13 0.40 -7.32
C ILE A 111 -3.53 -0.21 -7.38
N THR A 112 -4.12 -0.41 -8.56
CA THR A 112 -5.48 -0.98 -8.69
C THR A 112 -5.49 -2.50 -8.85
N LYS A 113 -4.36 -3.07 -9.26
CA LYS A 113 -4.22 -4.51 -9.46
C LYS A 113 -2.78 -4.94 -9.25
N VAL A 114 -2.59 -6.13 -8.68
CA VAL A 114 -1.27 -6.75 -8.53
C VAL A 114 -1.28 -8.15 -9.16
N LYS A 115 -0.15 -8.56 -9.73
CA LYS A 115 0.08 -9.87 -10.34
C LYS A 115 1.49 -10.36 -10.03
N ASN A 116 1.72 -11.66 -10.23
CA ASN A 116 3.05 -12.27 -10.19
C ASN A 116 3.83 -11.97 -8.90
N LEU A 117 3.14 -11.91 -7.75
CA LEU A 117 3.78 -11.75 -6.45
C LEU A 117 4.70 -12.95 -6.18
N LYS A 118 5.98 -12.66 -5.96
CA LYS A 118 7.01 -13.65 -5.62
C LYS A 118 7.72 -13.24 -4.34
N SER A 119 8.17 -14.25 -3.60
CA SER A 119 8.89 -14.11 -2.34
C SER A 119 10.29 -14.68 -2.49
N ASP A 120 11.29 -13.90 -2.09
CA ASP A 120 12.69 -14.32 -2.00
C ASP A 120 13.30 -13.80 -0.69
N GLY A 121 13.25 -14.62 0.35
CA GLY A 121 13.66 -14.22 1.70
C GLY A 121 12.88 -12.99 2.20
N VAL A 122 13.61 -11.89 2.41
CA VAL A 122 13.07 -10.60 2.86
C VAL A 122 12.58 -9.70 1.72
N LEU A 123 12.68 -10.16 0.47
CA LEU A 123 12.22 -9.42 -0.70
C LEU A 123 10.87 -9.95 -1.19
N ARG A 124 10.01 -9.04 -1.62
CA ARG A 124 8.78 -9.35 -2.36
C ARG A 124 8.82 -8.61 -3.68
N SER A 125 8.60 -9.32 -4.79
CA SER A 125 8.54 -8.70 -6.13
C SER A 125 7.17 -8.93 -6.77
N PHE A 126 6.65 -7.95 -7.51
CA PHE A 126 5.34 -8.06 -8.14
C PHE A 126 5.20 -7.14 -9.35
N ASP A 127 4.21 -7.43 -10.19
CA ASP A 127 3.74 -6.52 -11.23
C ASP A 127 2.49 -5.79 -10.72
N ALA A 128 2.43 -4.48 -10.91
CA ALA A 128 1.33 -3.64 -10.45
C ALA A 128 0.72 -2.84 -11.61
N GLN A 129 -0.61 -2.75 -11.61
CA GLN A 129 -1.37 -1.83 -12.44
C GLN A 129 -1.59 -0.54 -11.64
N ILE A 130 -1.27 0.61 -12.23
CA ILE A 130 -1.43 1.92 -11.59
C ILE A 130 -2.48 2.73 -12.34
N ASN A 131 -3.42 3.29 -11.57
CA ASN A 131 -4.37 4.31 -12.01
C ASN A 131 -4.22 5.56 -11.14
N PHE A 132 -4.99 6.60 -11.41
CA PHE A 132 -4.98 7.82 -10.62
C PHE A 132 -6.34 8.08 -9.99
N ILE A 133 -6.35 8.51 -8.73
CA ILE A 133 -7.54 9.12 -8.12
C ILE A 133 -7.50 10.62 -8.43
N VAL A 134 -8.60 11.15 -8.98
CA VAL A 134 -8.78 12.58 -9.25
C VAL A 134 -10.11 13.08 -8.66
N PRO A 135 -10.20 14.35 -8.26
CA PRO A 135 -11.47 14.98 -7.92
C PRO A 135 -12.42 15.03 -9.14
N ASP A 136 -13.72 14.88 -8.90
CA ASP A 136 -14.77 14.95 -9.92
C ASP A 136 -14.76 16.27 -10.72
N THR A 137 -14.31 17.34 -10.08
CA THR A 137 -14.20 18.68 -10.67
C THR A 137 -12.98 18.84 -11.58
N ALA A 138 -12.06 17.87 -11.64
CA ALA A 138 -10.80 17.93 -12.38
C ALA A 138 -10.77 17.06 -13.65
N LEU A 139 -11.90 16.46 -14.04
CA LEU A 139 -12.00 15.50 -15.16
C LEU A 139 -11.64 16.07 -16.54
N ASP A 140 -11.78 17.39 -16.74
CA ASP A 140 -11.44 18.04 -18.02
C ASP A 140 -9.92 18.28 -18.18
N THR A 141 -9.17 18.05 -17.11
CA THR A 141 -7.69 18.21 -17.03
C THR A 141 -6.98 16.88 -16.81
N VAL A 142 -7.62 15.74 -17.11
CA VAL A 142 -6.98 14.43 -17.02
C VAL A 142 -5.73 14.43 -17.90
N CYS A 143 -4.59 14.25 -17.23
CA CYS A 143 -3.22 14.32 -17.73
C CYS A 143 -3.12 13.68 -19.15
N LYS A 144 -3.08 14.53 -20.19
CA LYS A 144 -2.93 14.11 -21.61
C LYS A 144 -1.56 13.50 -21.87
#